data_AF-W0DUI1-F1
#
_entry.id   AF-W0DUI1-F1
#
_cell.length_a   1.000
_cell.length_b   1.000
_cell.length_c   1.000
_cell.angle_alpha   90.00
_cell.angle_beta   90.00
_cell.angle_gamma   90.00
#
_symmetry.space_group_name_H-M   'P 1'
#
loop_
_entity.id
_entity.type
_entity.pdbx_description
1 polymer ?
#
loop_
_entity_poly.entity_id
_entity_poly.type
_entity_poly.pdbx_seq_one_letter_code
_entity_poly.pdbx_strand_id
1 'polypeptide(L)' 'MHLALSEAKLAELFRLGVLCAADVDCLDVASRDQVQRLCLQTCAQQLCRVCPSRETCSKGQGCATTHTVHWVGIYAN' A
#
# COMPACT_ATOMS: atom_id res chain seq x y z
N MET A 1 -26.64 -2.34 0.37
CA MET A 1 -26.32 -1.22 -0.54
C MET A 1 -24.98 -1.52 -1.17
N HIS A 2 -24.88 -1.54 -2.49
CA HIS A 2 -23.59 -1.73 -3.19
C HIS A 2 -23.05 -0.38 -3.63
N LEU A 3 -21.86 -0.04 -3.15
CA LEU A 3 -21.15 1.19 -3.50
C LEU A 3 -19.88 0.82 -4.26
N ALA A 4 -19.56 1.59 -5.30
CA ALA A 4 -18.35 1.41 -6.09
C ALA A 4 -17.59 2.72 -6.19
N LEU A 5 -16.26 2.63 -6.16
CA LEU A 5 -15.34 3.73 -6.40
C LEU A 5 -14.52 3.43 -7.64
N SER A 6 -14.21 4.46 -8.43
CA SER A 6 -13.24 4.30 -9.51
C SER A 6 -11.84 4.09 -8.94
N GLU A 7 -11.00 3.34 -9.66
CA GLU A 7 -9.61 3.09 -9.28
C GLU A 7 -8.83 4.39 -9.04
N ALA A 8 -9.03 5.40 -9.89
CA ALA A 8 -8.38 6.71 -9.75
C ALA A 8 -8.75 7.43 -8.44
N LYS A 9 -10.02 7.35 -8.01
CA LYS A 9 -10.44 7.92 -6.72
C LYS A 9 -9.86 7.13 -5.55
N LEU A 10 -9.84 5.81 -5.66
CA LEU A 10 -9.26 4.96 -4.62
C LEU A 10 -7.75 5.23 -4.45
N ALA A 11 -7.03 5.37 -5.56
CA ALA A 11 -5.62 5.76 -5.57
C ALA A 11 -5.40 7.11 -4.90
N GLU A 12 -6.24 8.10 -5.19
CA GLU A 12 -6.13 9.43 -4.57
C GLU A 12 -6.32 9.37 -3.05
N LEU A 13 -7.28 8.56 -2.56
CA LEU A 13 -7.49 8.37 -1.13
C LEU A 13 -6.29 7.71 -0.44
N PHE A 14 -5.68 6.71 -1.07
CA PHE A 14 -4.43 6.10 -0.59
C PHE A 14 -3.27 7.11 -0.59
N ARG A 15 -3.14 7.91 -1.65
CA ARG A 15 -2.08 8.92 -1.78
C ARG A 15 -2.16 9.99 -0.70
N LEU A 16 -3.37 10.39 -0.33
CA LEU A 16 -3.64 11.35 0.74
C LEU A 16 -3.48 10.74 2.14
N GLY A 17 -3.38 9.42 2.26
CA GLY A 17 -3.27 8.71 3.54
C GLY A 17 -4.55 8.71 4.38
N VAL A 18 -5.70 9.08 3.78
CA VAL A 18 -7.01 9.11 4.46
C VAL A 18 -7.73 7.76 4.44
N LEU A 19 -7.25 6.82 3.63
CA LEU A 19 -7.72 5.44 3.56
C LEU A 19 -6.49 4.52 3.53
N CYS A 20 -6.49 3.46 4.32
CA CYS A 20 -5.51 2.38 4.21
C CYS A 20 -6.15 1.17 3.52
N ALA A 21 -5.38 0.43 2.72
CA ALA A 21 -5.88 -0.81 2.11
C ALA A 21 -6.30 -1.87 3.15
N ALA A 22 -5.73 -1.83 4.36
CA ALA A 22 -6.12 -2.70 5.45
C ALA A 22 -7.55 -2.43 5.98
N ASP A 23 -8.07 -1.22 5.74
CA ASP A 23 -9.43 -0.83 6.14
C ASP A 23 -10.46 -1.06 5.02
N VAL A 24 -10.07 -1.72 3.92
CA VAL A 24 -10.94 -1.99 2.77
C VAL A 24 -11.37 -3.45 2.75
N ASP A 25 -12.60 -3.71 3.16
CA ASP A 25 -13.25 -5.01 3.00
C ASP A 25 -13.60 -5.27 1.53
N CYS A 26 -12.95 -6.27 0.94
CA CYS A 26 -13.18 -6.69 -0.44
C CYS A 26 -14.10 -7.91 -0.49
N LEU A 27 -15.01 -7.94 -1.46
CA LEU A 27 -15.99 -9.03 -1.62
C LEU A 27 -15.35 -10.32 -2.16
N ASP A 28 -14.21 -10.21 -2.82
CA ASP A 28 -13.50 -11.33 -3.43
C ASP A 28 -11.98 -11.12 -3.39
N VAL A 29 -11.25 -12.20 -3.67
CA VAL A 29 -9.79 -12.22 -3.66
C VAL A 29 -9.19 -11.35 -4.76
N ALA A 30 -9.81 -11.28 -5.93
CA ALA A 30 -9.28 -10.52 -7.06
C ALA A 30 -9.32 -9.01 -6.78
N SER A 31 -10.43 -8.52 -6.20
CA SER A 31 -10.56 -7.13 -5.76
C SER A 31 -9.59 -6.80 -4.63
N ARG A 32 -9.42 -7.69 -3.64
CA ARG A 32 -8.41 -7.53 -2.58
C ARG A 32 -7.00 -7.38 -3.15
N ASP A 33 -6.60 -8.26 -4.06
CA ASP A 33 -5.25 -8.23 -4.63
C ASP A 33 -5.04 -6.96 -5.50
N GLN A 34 -6.08 -6.48 -6.19
CA GLN A 34 -6.03 -5.21 -6.93
C GLN A 34 -5.89 -4.00 -6.00
N VAL A 35 -6.68 -3.96 -4.92
CA VAL A 35 -6.60 -2.92 -3.88
C VAL A 35 -5.21 -2.88 -3.25
N GLN A 36 -4.65 -4.04 -2.92
CA GLN A 36 -3.30 -4.14 -2.35
C GLN A 36 -2.23 -3.63 -3.32
N ARG A 37 -2.27 -4.04 -4.59
CA ARG A 37 -1.31 -3.57 -5.61
C ARG A 37 -1.39 -2.05 -5.78
N LEU A 38 -2.60 -1.50 -5.84
CA LEU A 38 -2.83 -0.07 -5.99
C LEU A 38 -2.27 0.72 -4.80
N CYS A 39 -2.52 0.25 -3.58
CA CYS A 39 -1.97 0.83 -2.37
C CYS A 39 -0.44 0.82 -2.37
N LEU A 40 0.19 -0.32 -2.71
CA LEU A 40 1.65 -0.42 -2.78
C LEU A 40 2.23 0.54 -3.82
N GLN A 41 1.65 0.61 -5.02
CA GLN A 41 2.11 1.53 -6.07
C GLN A 41 2.01 3.00 -5.66
N THR A 42 0.93 3.35 -4.97
CA THR A 42 0.64 4.73 -4.57
C THR A 42 1.50 5.15 -3.36
N CYS A 43 1.54 4.30 -2.33
CA CYS A 43 2.17 4.62 -1.05
C CYS A 43 3.68 4.43 -1.07
N ALA A 44 4.23 3.51 -1.88
CA ALA A 44 5.67 3.23 -1.90
C ALA A 44 6.51 4.47 -2.21
N GLN A 45 6.08 5.33 -3.14
CA GLN A 45 6.82 6.54 -3.48
C GLN A 45 6.88 7.54 -2.32
N GLN A 46 5.77 7.68 -1.57
CA GLN A 46 5.71 8.57 -0.41
C GLN A 46 6.54 8.00 0.75
N LEU A 47 6.42 6.69 1.02
CA LEU A 47 7.17 6.00 2.07
C LEU A 47 8.68 6.04 1.80
N CYS A 48 9.12 5.85 0.56
CA CYS A 48 10.52 5.96 0.20
C CYS A 48 11.10 7.36 0.44
N ARG A 49 10.30 8.43 0.33
CA ARG A 49 10.76 9.81 0.58
C ARG A 49 11.07 10.06 2.05
N VAL A 50 10.31 9.46 2.96
CA VAL A 50 10.44 9.63 4.41
C VAL A 50 11.24 8.51 5.09
N CYS A 51 11.69 7.52 4.32
CA CYS A 51 12.49 6.42 4.82
C CYS A 51 13.89 6.91 5.25
N PRO A 52 14.31 6.73 6.52
CA PRO A 52 15.63 7.15 7.01
C PRO A 52 16.79 6.46 6.27
N SER A 53 16.56 5.24 5.80
CA SER A 53 17.54 4.40 5.11
C SER A 53 17.45 4.52 3.59
N ARG A 54 16.82 5.59 3.06
CA ARG A 54 16.63 5.80 1.62
C ARG A 54 17.96 5.78 0.85
N GLU A 55 19.01 6.35 1.42
CA GLU A 55 20.32 6.47 0.78
C GLU A 55 21.06 5.12 0.65
N THR A 56 20.75 4.17 1.54
CA THR A 56 21.31 2.80 1.52
C THR A 56 20.41 1.81 0.80
N CYS A 57 19.26 2.25 0.29
CA CYS A 57 18.34 1.42 -0.48
C CYS A 57 18.88 1.24 -1.90
N SER A 58 19.57 0.12 -2.14
CA SER A 58 20.13 -0.23 -3.44
C SER A 58 19.02 -0.32 -4.48
N LYS A 59 19.01 0.65 -5.41
CA LYS A 59 18.13 0.78 -6.58
C LYS A 59 17.52 -0.55 -7.04
N GLY A 60 16.28 -0.81 -6.61
CA GLY A 60 15.43 -1.86 -7.17
C GLY A 60 15.40 -3.19 -6.43
N GLN A 61 16.10 -3.35 -5.31
CA GLN A 61 15.85 -4.48 -4.41
C GLN A 61 15.10 -3.95 -3.20
N GLY A 62 13.95 -4.54 -2.90
CA GLY A 62 13.19 -4.23 -1.70
C GLY A 62 14.11 -4.15 -0.49
N CYS A 63 13.82 -3.22 0.42
CA CYS A 63 14.63 -2.99 1.61
C CYS A 63 14.85 -4.32 2.35
N ALA A 64 16.08 -4.87 2.27
CA ALA A 64 16.45 -6.13 2.91
C ALA A 64 16.65 -5.99 4.43
N THR A 65 16.73 -4.75 4.92
CA THR A 65 16.63 -4.46 6.34
C THR A 65 15.15 -4.52 6.69
N THR A 66 14.79 -5.40 7.62
CA THR A 66 13.49 -5.45 8.27
C THR A 66 13.23 -4.14 9.01
N HIS A 67 12.97 -3.06 8.28
CA HIS A 67 12.14 -1.99 8.79
C HIS A 67 10.73 -2.55 8.69
N THR A 68 10.19 -2.99 9.82
CA THR A 68 8.75 -3.09 10.01
C THR A 68 8.18 -1.69 9.79
N VAL A 69 7.89 -1.36 8.53
CA VAL A 69 6.68 -0.60 8.24
C VAL A 69 5.58 -1.46 8.84
N HIS A 70 5.11 -1.09 10.03
CA HIS A 70 4.04 -1.79 10.71
C HIS A 70 2.76 -1.56 9.89
N TRP A 71 2.67 -2.25 8.77
CA TRP A 71 1.42 -2.58 8.12
C TRP A 71 0.73 -3.53 9.10
N VAL A 72 -0.12 -2.97 9.97
CA VAL A 72 -1.06 -3.80 10.71
C VAL A 72 -1.85 -4.59 9.67
N GLY A 73 -1.50 -5.86 9.49
CA GLY A 73 -2.40 -6.86 8.91
C GLY A 73 -2.15 -7.43 7.51
N ILE A 74 -0.93 -7.52 6.97
CA ILE A 74 -0.75 -8.15 5.63
C ILE A 74 0.38 -9.21 5.60
N TYR A 75 -0.07 -10.48 5.74
CA TYR A 75 0.56 -11.79 5.49
C TYR A 75 1.57 -12.37 6.49
N ALA A 76 1.04 -13.09 7.48
CA ALA A 76 1.60 -14.35 7.94
C ALA A 76 0.83 -15.50 7.25
N ASN A 77 1.38 -16.02 6.16
CA ASN A 77 1.38 -17.45 5.79
C ASN A 77 2.37 -17.65 4.64
#